data_AF-A0AAW1PD01-F1
#
_entry.id   AF-A0AAW1PD01-F1
#
_cell.length_a   1.000
_cell.length_b   1.000
_cell.length_c   1.000
_cell.angle_alpha   90.00
_cell.angle_beta   90.00
_cell.angle_gamma   90.00
#
_symmetry.space_group_name_H-M   'P 1'
#
loop_
_entity.id
_entity.type
_entity.pdbx_description
1 polymer ?
#
loop_
_entity_poly.entity_id
_entity_poly.type
_entity_poly.pdbx_seq_one_letter_code
_entity_poly.pdbx_strand_id
1 'polypeptide(L)'
;MGDIPPQMSLAEACLWFSITNLTTVGYGSMVPGSRTANIICTLEHFTGIVMSSLLLGVVVMKASMPTAKIVFSSHALMTQRNGVPHMLVRAGNTRGNFLLNPEIRIAYLRRVVTQEGEVTFLPLKMEFVDPPAMAPCVNIAHQVDEHSPLYGKSAADIKAEEGAVYVSVSATDDNFLQTVYARTVYRFDDIKWNHRFVDVLMQKGGRQCVDFRKFHDLCDLSDPQAQATLRSNSNKAPSLVGNGLEASPQKPSSHSPLGSVRKRVGVLFKSRPAMYH
;
A
#
# COMPACT_ATOMS: atom_id res chain seq x y z
N MET A 1 48.24 -13.71 -29.31
CA MET A 1 47.57 -14.32 -28.15
C MET A 1 48.37 -13.83 -26.96
N GLY A 2 47.78 -13.09 -26.02
CA GLY A 2 48.50 -12.71 -24.79
C GLY A 2 48.92 -13.97 -24.04
N ASP A 3 50.06 -13.93 -23.35
CA ASP A 3 50.61 -15.09 -22.67
C ASP A 3 49.62 -15.63 -21.64
N ILE A 4 49.15 -16.86 -21.89
CA ILE A 4 48.30 -17.59 -20.95
C ILE A 4 49.17 -17.89 -19.72
N PRO A 5 48.73 -17.58 -18.49
CA PRO A 5 49.46 -17.93 -17.30
C PRO A 5 49.82 -19.42 -17.32
N PRO A 6 51.06 -19.82 -17.00
CA PRO A 6 51.55 -21.19 -17.22
C PRO A 6 50.80 -22.28 -16.42
N GLN A 7 49.89 -21.90 -15.53
CA GLN A 7 49.08 -22.80 -14.71
C GLN A 7 47.62 -22.95 -15.20
N MET A 8 47.23 -22.26 -16.27
CA MET A 8 45.83 -22.20 -16.74
C MET A 8 45.67 -22.89 -18.09
N SER A 9 44.63 -23.72 -18.22
CA SER A 9 44.25 -24.34 -19.50
C SER A 9 43.66 -23.30 -20.47
N LEU A 10 43.66 -23.62 -21.77
CA LEU A 10 43.08 -22.74 -22.80
C LEU A 10 41.60 -22.44 -22.54
N ALA A 11 40.83 -23.46 -22.13
CA ALA A 11 39.40 -23.31 -21.85
C ALA A 11 39.16 -22.36 -20.66
N GLU A 12 39.96 -22.49 -19.61
CA GLU A 12 39.90 -21.58 -18.45
C GLU A 12 40.28 -20.15 -18.84
N ALA A 13 41.33 -19.97 -19.64
CA ALA A 13 41.74 -18.65 -20.11
C ALA A 13 40.64 -17.98 -20.95
N CYS A 14 40.00 -18.73 -21.85
CA CYS A 14 38.86 -18.23 -22.63
C CYS A 14 37.65 -17.90 -21.75
N LEU A 15 37.35 -18.71 -20.73
CA LEU A 15 36.27 -18.45 -19.79
C LEU A 15 36.52 -17.19 -18.96
N TRP A 16 37.72 -17.02 -18.41
CA TRP A 16 38.09 -15.81 -17.64
C TRP A 16 38.11 -14.55 -18.51
N PHE A 17 38.57 -14.67 -19.76
CA PHE A 17 38.49 -13.57 -20.72
C PHE A 17 37.03 -13.21 -21.02
N SER A 18 36.17 -14.19 -21.29
CA SER A 18 34.72 -14.00 -21.50
C SER A 18 34.05 -13.31 -20.31
N ILE A 19 34.28 -13.80 -19.09
CA ILE A 19 33.73 -13.20 -17.85
C ILE A 19 34.17 -11.74 -17.73
N THR A 20 35.47 -11.44 -17.87
CA THR A 20 35.99 -10.08 -17.68
C THR A 20 35.60 -9.10 -18.79
N ASN A 21 35.39 -9.60 -20.02
CA ASN A 21 34.86 -8.85 -21.14
C ASN A 21 33.35 -8.55 -20.96
N LEU A 22 32.59 -9.56 -20.51
CA LEU A 22 31.15 -9.46 -20.26
C LEU A 22 30.83 -8.54 -19.07
N THR A 23 31.58 -8.63 -17.97
CA THR A 23 31.42 -7.77 -16.78
C THR A 23 32.09 -6.40 -16.93
N THR A 24 32.67 -6.10 -18.09
CA THR A 24 33.33 -4.83 -18.43
C THR A 24 34.50 -4.44 -17.52
N VAL A 25 35.09 -5.42 -16.81
CA VAL A 25 36.25 -5.21 -15.93
C VAL A 25 37.53 -5.01 -16.74
N GLY A 26 37.73 -5.86 -17.76
CA GLY A 26 38.79 -5.70 -18.74
C GLY A 26 40.20 -5.48 -18.16
N TYR A 27 40.73 -6.43 -17.39
CA TYR A 27 42.07 -6.33 -16.77
C TYR A 27 43.22 -6.07 -17.77
N GLY A 28 42.99 -6.28 -19.07
CA GLY A 28 43.95 -5.97 -20.14
C GLY A 28 45.05 -7.00 -20.36
N SER A 29 45.06 -8.10 -19.61
CA SER A 29 46.03 -9.20 -19.77
C SER A 29 45.79 -10.04 -21.03
N MET A 30 44.54 -10.08 -21.53
CA MET A 30 44.15 -10.77 -22.76
C MET A 30 43.39 -9.81 -23.67
N VAL A 31 43.79 -9.75 -24.94
CA VAL A 31 43.17 -8.89 -25.96
C VAL A 31 42.94 -9.68 -27.27
N PRO A 32 41.84 -9.41 -28.00
CA PRO A 32 41.53 -10.08 -29.26
C PRO A 32 42.55 -9.72 -30.35
N GLY A 33 43.31 -10.72 -30.81
CA GLY A 33 44.39 -10.51 -31.78
C GLY A 33 43.97 -10.55 -33.26
N SER A 34 42.72 -10.93 -33.58
CA SER A 34 42.23 -11.04 -34.96
C SER A 34 40.93 -10.26 -35.17
N ARG A 35 40.61 -9.94 -36.44
CA ARG A 35 39.34 -9.27 -36.78
C ARG A 35 38.12 -10.11 -36.38
N THR A 36 38.20 -11.44 -36.55
CA THR A 36 37.13 -12.36 -36.16
C THR A 36 36.94 -12.38 -34.64
N ALA A 37 38.03 -12.39 -33.86
CA ALA A 37 37.95 -12.31 -32.40
C ALA A 37 37.33 -10.99 -31.93
N ASN A 38 37.68 -9.86 -32.57
CA ASN A 38 37.08 -8.55 -32.26
C ASN A 38 35.56 -8.51 -32.54
N ILE A 39 35.09 -9.15 -33.62
CA ILE A 39 33.65 -9.26 -33.92
C ILE A 39 32.95 -10.09 -32.84
N ILE A 40 33.52 -11.24 -32.46
CA ILE A 40 32.96 -12.11 -31.40
C ILE A 40 32.90 -11.36 -30.06
N CYS A 41 33.98 -10.68 -29.66
CA CYS A 41 34.02 -9.92 -28.40
C CYS A 41 32.98 -8.78 -28.39
N THR A 42 32.80 -8.10 -29.52
CA THR A 42 31.79 -7.04 -29.66
C THR A 42 30.38 -7.60 -29.53
N LEU A 43 30.08 -8.74 -30.18
CA LEU A 43 28.78 -9.40 -30.09
C LEU A 43 28.49 -9.89 -28.66
N GLU A 44 29.47 -10.53 -28.03
CA GLU A 44 29.37 -10.96 -26.63
C GLU A 44 29.09 -9.77 -25.70
N HIS A 45 29.83 -8.67 -25.85
CA HIS A 45 29.65 -7.48 -25.03
C HIS A 45 28.26 -6.84 -25.25
N PHE A 46 27.79 -6.77 -26.49
CA PHE A 46 26.44 -6.29 -26.80
C PHE A 46 25.37 -7.16 -26.13
N THR A 47 25.49 -8.49 -26.23
CA THR A 47 24.59 -9.43 -25.53
C THR A 47 24.67 -9.25 -24.01
N GLY A 48 25.86 -9.02 -23.45
CA GLY A 48 26.06 -8.74 -22.02
C GLY A 48 25.35 -7.49 -21.52
N ILE A 49 25.44 -6.40 -22.28
CA ILE A 49 24.73 -5.14 -21.98
C ILE A 49 23.22 -5.37 -22.01
N VAL A 50 22.71 -6.04 -23.05
CA VAL A 50 21.28 -6.33 -23.18
C VAL A 50 20.80 -7.18 -21.99
N MET A 51 21.51 -8.26 -21.65
CA MET A 51 21.16 -9.12 -20.52
C MET A 51 21.20 -8.39 -19.18
N SER A 52 22.24 -7.57 -18.95
CA SER A 52 22.39 -6.78 -17.72
C SER A 52 21.29 -5.72 -17.59
N SER A 53 20.92 -5.06 -18.69
CA SER A 53 19.83 -4.08 -18.74
C SER A 53 18.48 -4.74 -18.44
N LEU A 54 18.20 -5.92 -19.01
CA LEU A 54 16.99 -6.68 -18.72
C LEU A 54 16.92 -7.11 -17.26
N LEU A 55 18.03 -7.60 -16.69
CA LEU A 55 18.08 -8.01 -15.29
C LEU A 55 17.80 -6.82 -14.36
N LEU A 56 18.46 -5.68 -14.61
CA LEU A 56 18.20 -4.45 -13.85
C LEU A 56 16.74 -4.00 -13.98
N GLY A 57 16.17 -4.09 -15.18
CA GLY A 57 14.76 -3.80 -15.44
C GLY A 57 13.82 -4.67 -14.60
N VAL A 58 14.07 -5.98 -14.51
CA VAL A 58 13.27 -6.90 -13.69
C VAL A 58 13.41 -6.58 -12.20
N VAL A 59 14.61 -6.24 -11.72
CA VAL A 59 14.84 -5.87 -10.32
C VAL A 59 14.10 -4.58 -9.97
N VAL A 60 14.21 -3.54 -10.80
CA VAL A 60 13.50 -2.27 -10.60
C VAL A 60 11.99 -2.49 -10.66
N MET A 61 11.49 -3.23 -11.65
CA MET A 61 10.07 -3.56 -11.76
C MET A 61 9.54 -4.24 -10.50
N LYS A 62 10.25 -5.26 -9.99
CA LYS A 62 9.85 -5.97 -8.76
C LYS A 62 9.91 -5.05 -7.52
N ALA A 63 10.90 -4.17 -7.44
CA ALA A 63 11.00 -3.18 -6.36
C ALA A 63 9.90 -2.09 -6.44
N SER A 64 9.41 -1.79 -7.65
CA SER A 64 8.34 -0.84 -7.91
C SER A 64 6.93 -1.43 -7.74
N MET A 65 6.78 -2.72 -7.44
CA MET A 65 5.47 -3.30 -7.15
C MET A 65 4.97 -2.83 -5.78
N PRO A 66 3.81 -2.15 -5.72
CA PRO A 66 3.22 -1.69 -4.47
C PRO A 66 2.74 -2.92 -3.70
N THR A 67 3.11 -2.98 -2.43
CA THR A 67 2.52 -3.92 -1.48
C THR A 67 1.72 -3.14 -0.46
N ALA A 68 0.61 -2.51 -0.88
CA ALA A 68 -0.33 -2.02 0.11
C ALA A 68 -0.95 -3.22 0.82
N LYS A 69 -0.95 -3.15 2.15
CA LYS A 69 -1.56 -4.15 3.02
C LYS A 69 -2.81 -3.51 3.59
N ILE A 70 -3.84 -3.43 2.74
CA ILE A 70 -5.18 -3.13 3.23
C ILE A 70 -5.62 -4.36 4.03
N VAL A 71 -5.86 -4.15 5.32
CA VAL A 71 -6.34 -5.16 6.25
C VAL A 71 -7.77 -4.82 6.66
N PHE A 72 -8.59 -5.85 6.81
CA PHE A 72 -9.95 -5.72 7.29
C PHE A 72 -10.06 -6.24 8.72
N SER A 73 -11.04 -5.76 9.49
CA SER A 73 -11.35 -6.32 10.80
C SER A 73 -11.67 -7.81 10.67
N SER A 74 -11.43 -8.58 11.73
CA SER A 74 -11.75 -10.02 11.73
C SER A 74 -13.26 -10.26 11.73
N HIS A 75 -14.02 -9.29 12.22
CA HIS A 75 -15.47 -9.36 12.35
C HIS A 75 -16.11 -8.14 11.69
N ALA A 76 -17.31 -8.34 11.14
CA ALA A 76 -18.23 -7.26 10.81
C ALA A 76 -19.20 -7.06 11.97
N LEU A 77 -19.64 -5.83 12.22
CA LEU A 77 -20.47 -5.51 13.39
C LEU A 77 -21.84 -5.04 12.97
N MET A 78 -22.88 -5.62 13.58
CA MET A 78 -24.24 -5.10 13.53
C MET A 78 -24.51 -4.32 14.82
N THR A 79 -24.61 -3.00 14.73
CA THR A 79 -24.75 -2.11 15.90
C THR A 79 -25.66 -0.93 15.60
N GLN A 80 -26.20 -0.31 16.63
CA GLN A 80 -26.87 0.97 16.48
C GLN A 80 -25.86 2.12 16.54
N ARG A 81 -26.04 3.11 15.67
CA ARG A 81 -25.32 4.39 15.66
C ARG A 81 -26.35 5.50 15.59
N ASN A 82 -26.42 6.33 16.64
CA ASN A 82 -27.42 7.40 16.79
C ASN A 82 -28.87 6.89 16.66
N GLY A 83 -29.17 5.70 17.20
CA GLY A 83 -30.49 5.07 17.12
C GLY A 83 -30.81 4.39 15.79
N VAL A 84 -29.91 4.48 14.79
CA VAL A 84 -30.10 3.86 13.47
C VAL A 84 -29.23 2.60 13.37
N PRO A 85 -29.76 1.44 12.96
CA PRO A 85 -28.97 0.22 12.77
C PRO A 85 -27.99 0.37 11.61
N HIS A 86 -26.75 -0.07 11.84
CA HIS A 86 -25.66 -0.03 10.88
C HIS A 86 -24.87 -1.33 10.90
N MET A 87 -24.45 -1.74 9.72
CA MET A 87 -23.41 -2.75 9.53
C MET A 87 -22.06 -2.03 9.35
N LEU A 88 -21.10 -2.35 10.21
CA LEU A 88 -19.78 -1.73 10.22
C LEU A 88 -18.70 -2.75 9.85
N VAL A 89 -17.81 -2.34 8.95
CA VAL A 89 -16.59 -3.05 8.61
C VAL A 89 -15.42 -2.09 8.75
N ARG A 90 -14.39 -2.48 9.49
CA ARG A 90 -13.19 -1.65 9.62
C ARG A 90 -12.18 -2.06 8.56
N ALA A 91 -11.70 -1.10 7.81
CA ALA A 91 -10.61 -1.25 6.87
C ALA A 91 -9.43 -0.36 7.31
N GLY A 92 -8.22 -0.84 7.13
CA GLY A 92 -7.02 -0.11 7.51
C GLY A 92 -5.89 -0.36 6.54
N ASN A 93 -5.07 0.66 6.29
CA ASN A 93 -3.85 0.55 5.53
C ASN A 93 -2.67 0.51 6.49
N THR A 94 -2.01 -0.65 6.62
CA THR A 94 -0.90 -0.80 7.59
C THR A 94 0.32 0.06 7.28
N ARG A 95 0.38 0.65 6.08
CA ARG A 95 1.45 1.61 5.72
C ARG A 95 1.24 2.99 6.31
N GLY A 96 0.03 3.31 6.77
CA GLY A 96 -0.24 4.59 7.45
C GLY A 96 -0.45 5.79 6.54
N ASN A 97 -0.32 5.65 5.22
CA ASN A 97 -0.70 6.68 4.24
C ASN A 97 -2.18 6.59 3.87
N PHE A 98 -2.71 7.69 3.34
CA PHE A 98 -4.04 7.72 2.74
C PHE A 98 -4.08 6.93 1.45
N LEU A 99 -5.24 6.37 1.12
CA LEU A 99 -5.51 5.85 -0.21
C LEU A 99 -6.46 6.80 -0.94
N LEU A 100 -6.09 7.15 -2.18
CA LEU A 100 -6.80 8.09 -3.02
C LEU A 100 -7.83 7.38 -3.89
N ASN A 101 -8.95 8.05 -4.17
CA ASN A 101 -10.04 7.55 -5.01
C ASN A 101 -10.46 6.11 -4.66
N PRO A 102 -10.82 5.82 -3.39
CA PRO A 102 -11.20 4.47 -3.01
C PRO A 102 -12.53 4.09 -3.67
N GLU A 103 -12.52 3.03 -4.45
CA GLU A 103 -13.70 2.32 -4.91
C GLU A 103 -13.98 1.16 -3.96
N ILE A 104 -14.98 1.35 -3.09
CA ILE A 104 -15.39 0.36 -2.11
C ILE A 104 -16.68 -0.30 -2.62
N ARG A 105 -16.74 -1.64 -2.56
CA ARG A 105 -17.94 -2.39 -2.92
C ARG A 105 -18.32 -3.30 -1.76
N ILE A 106 -19.59 -3.25 -1.38
CA ILE A 106 -20.17 -4.08 -0.33
C ILE A 106 -21.39 -4.80 -0.90
N ALA A 107 -21.46 -6.11 -0.70
CA ALA A 107 -22.60 -6.91 -1.13
C ALA A 107 -22.95 -7.96 -0.07
N TYR A 108 -24.25 -8.16 0.17
CA TYR A 108 -24.76 -9.31 0.90
C TYR A 108 -24.95 -10.46 -0.10
N LEU A 109 -24.23 -11.55 0.13
CA LEU A 109 -24.35 -12.79 -0.62
C LEU A 109 -25.33 -13.69 0.12
N ARG A 110 -26.39 -14.14 -0.56
CA ARG A 110 -27.28 -15.19 -0.04
C ARG A 110 -27.34 -16.35 -0.99
N ARG A 111 -27.46 -17.56 -0.45
CA ARG A 111 -27.65 -18.76 -1.25
C ARG A 111 -29.07 -18.78 -1.83
N VAL A 112 -29.19 -19.03 -3.13
CA VAL A 112 -30.46 -19.14 -3.85
C VAL A 112 -30.42 -20.37 -4.74
N VAL A 113 -31.56 -21.05 -4.85
CA VAL A 113 -31.78 -22.10 -5.86
C VAL A 113 -32.65 -21.50 -6.95
N THR A 114 -32.17 -21.52 -8.19
CA THR A 114 -32.93 -20.99 -9.34
C THR A 114 -34.12 -21.91 -9.67
N GLN A 115 -35.03 -21.46 -10.52
CA GLN A 115 -36.18 -22.28 -10.94
C GLN A 115 -35.73 -23.54 -11.71
N GLU A 116 -34.56 -23.46 -12.34
CA GLU A 116 -33.90 -24.54 -13.08
C GLU A 116 -33.12 -25.51 -12.16
N GLY A 117 -33.07 -25.24 -10.86
CA GLY A 117 -32.38 -26.07 -9.86
C GLY A 117 -30.89 -25.75 -9.67
N GLU A 118 -30.37 -24.66 -10.26
CA GLU A 118 -28.99 -24.24 -10.05
C GLU A 118 -28.81 -23.61 -8.66
N VAL A 119 -27.78 -24.03 -7.93
CA VAL A 119 -27.42 -23.43 -6.64
C VAL A 119 -26.40 -22.33 -6.88
N THR A 120 -26.76 -21.08 -6.56
CA THR A 120 -25.88 -19.92 -6.74
C THR A 120 -25.92 -18.98 -5.54
N PHE A 121 -24.95 -18.06 -5.47
CA PHE A 121 -24.96 -16.97 -4.50
C PHE A 121 -25.35 -15.67 -5.19
N LEU A 122 -26.50 -15.11 -4.81
CA LEU A 122 -26.98 -13.85 -5.35
C LEU A 122 -26.33 -12.68 -4.61
N PRO A 123 -25.55 -11.81 -5.29
CA PRO A 123 -25.02 -10.61 -4.67
C PRO A 123 -26.08 -9.50 -4.64
N LEU A 124 -26.41 -9.05 -3.43
CA LEU A 124 -27.30 -7.91 -3.17
C LEU A 124 -26.45 -6.73 -2.74
N LYS A 125 -26.44 -5.66 -3.56
CA LYS A 125 -25.65 -4.45 -3.29
C LYS A 125 -26.08 -3.82 -1.97
N MET A 126 -25.10 -3.38 -1.18
CA MET A 126 -25.30 -2.59 0.04
C MET A 126 -24.74 -1.18 -0.14
N GLU A 127 -25.57 -0.17 0.12
CA GLU A 127 -25.21 1.23 -0.08
C GLU A 127 -24.48 1.82 1.13
N PHE A 128 -23.43 2.60 0.89
CA PHE A 128 -22.72 3.28 1.98
C PHE A 128 -22.27 4.64 1.47
N VAL A 129 -21.86 5.50 2.39
CA VAL A 129 -21.35 6.83 2.04
C VAL A 129 -19.89 6.67 1.62
N ASP A 130 -19.62 6.92 0.34
CA ASP A 130 -18.27 6.88 -0.21
C ASP A 130 -17.37 7.95 0.44
N PRO A 131 -16.25 7.56 1.07
CA PRO A 131 -15.30 8.53 1.58
C PRO A 131 -14.48 9.12 0.42
N PRO A 132 -14.23 10.45 0.38
CA PRO A 132 -13.43 11.06 -0.68
C PRO A 132 -11.97 10.58 -0.68
N ALA A 133 -11.47 10.14 0.47
CA ALA A 133 -10.19 9.47 0.63
C ALA A 133 -10.27 8.46 1.78
N MET A 134 -9.54 7.34 1.67
CA MET A 134 -9.48 6.35 2.74
C MET A 134 -8.37 6.72 3.72
N ALA A 135 -8.75 7.14 4.93
CA ALA A 135 -7.80 7.30 6.02
C ALA A 135 -7.10 5.97 6.37
N PRO A 136 -5.94 6.01 7.05
CA PRO A 136 -5.21 4.80 7.43
C PRO A 136 -6.01 3.79 8.25
N CYS A 137 -7.08 4.24 8.92
CA CYS A 137 -8.11 3.39 9.51
C CYS A 137 -9.47 4.06 9.32
N VAL A 138 -10.42 3.34 8.74
CA VAL A 138 -11.79 3.81 8.53
C VAL A 138 -12.79 2.72 8.91
N ASN A 139 -13.90 3.12 9.50
CA ASN A 139 -15.06 2.24 9.68
C ASN A 139 -16.02 2.53 8.53
N ILE A 140 -16.09 1.61 7.58
CA ILE A 140 -17.06 1.62 6.49
C ILE A 140 -18.42 1.27 7.09
N ALA A 141 -19.40 2.13 6.91
CA ALA A 141 -20.71 2.02 7.54
C ALA A 141 -21.81 1.92 6.49
N HIS A 142 -22.47 0.77 6.43
CA HIS A 142 -23.70 0.57 5.68
C HIS A 142 -24.88 0.81 6.62
N GLN A 143 -25.75 1.76 6.29
CA GLN A 143 -26.99 1.98 7.02
C GLN A 143 -27.98 0.86 6.69
N VAL A 144 -28.57 0.25 7.71
CA VAL A 144 -29.56 -0.83 7.55
C VAL A 144 -30.96 -0.23 7.59
N ASP A 145 -31.36 0.40 6.49
CA ASP A 145 -32.71 0.93 6.30
C ASP A 145 -33.62 -0.08 5.56
N GLU A 146 -34.85 0.31 5.23
CA GLU A 146 -35.84 -0.57 4.56
C GLU A 146 -35.39 -1.08 3.18
N HIS A 147 -34.42 -0.41 2.55
CA HIS A 147 -33.87 -0.79 1.24
C HIS A 147 -32.66 -1.73 1.39
N SER A 148 -32.12 -1.87 2.60
CA SER A 148 -31.00 -2.76 2.88
C SER A 148 -31.41 -4.23 2.77
N PRO A 149 -30.59 -5.09 2.13
CA PRO A 149 -30.82 -6.54 2.15
C PRO A 149 -30.69 -7.15 3.55
N LEU A 150 -30.15 -6.42 4.52
CA LEU A 150 -30.03 -6.85 5.92
C LEU A 150 -31.19 -6.36 6.80
N TYR A 151 -32.13 -5.59 6.25
CA TYR A 151 -33.25 -5.04 7.02
C TYR A 151 -34.12 -6.15 7.62
N GLY A 152 -34.40 -6.04 8.91
CA GLY A 152 -35.24 -7.00 9.65
C GLY A 152 -34.65 -8.40 9.81
N LYS A 153 -33.43 -8.68 9.32
CA LYS A 153 -32.80 -10.00 9.45
C LYS A 153 -32.18 -10.18 10.83
N SER A 154 -32.47 -11.29 11.48
CA SER A 154 -31.77 -11.75 12.68
C SER A 154 -30.51 -12.54 12.33
N ALA A 155 -29.67 -12.81 13.34
CA ALA A 155 -28.51 -13.69 13.18
C ALA A 155 -28.92 -15.11 12.72
N ALA A 156 -30.09 -15.59 13.14
CA ALA A 156 -30.61 -16.89 12.73
C ALA A 156 -31.03 -16.90 11.25
N ASP A 157 -31.62 -15.81 10.76
CA ASP A 157 -32.03 -15.68 9.36
C ASP A 157 -30.82 -15.66 8.43
N ILE A 158 -29.79 -14.88 8.77
CA ILE A 158 -28.54 -14.83 8.00
C ILE A 158 -27.88 -16.21 7.96
N LYS A 159 -27.90 -16.95 9.07
CA LYS A 159 -27.37 -18.31 9.13
C LYS A 159 -28.19 -19.29 8.28
N ALA A 160 -29.52 -19.20 8.32
CA ALA A 160 -30.41 -20.05 7.53
C ALA A 160 -30.26 -19.81 6.01
N GLU A 161 -29.95 -18.58 5.60
CA GLU A 161 -29.69 -18.21 4.20
C GLU A 161 -28.27 -18.56 3.72
N GLU A 162 -27.43 -19.14 4.58
CA GLU A 162 -25.98 -19.27 4.37
C GLU A 162 -25.34 -17.94 3.96
N GLY A 163 -25.83 -16.85 4.57
CA GLY A 163 -25.52 -15.48 4.20
C GLY A 163 -24.08 -15.10 4.53
N ALA A 164 -23.50 -14.26 3.68
CA ALA A 164 -22.19 -13.68 3.86
C ALA A 164 -22.12 -12.24 3.37
N VAL A 165 -21.26 -11.41 3.96
CA VAL A 165 -21.00 -10.04 3.52
C VAL A 165 -19.66 -10.01 2.80
N TYR A 166 -19.70 -9.72 1.50
CA TYR A 166 -18.52 -9.48 0.68
C TYR A 166 -18.14 -8.00 0.73
N VAL A 167 -16.86 -7.72 0.93
CA VAL A 167 -16.30 -6.37 0.89
C VAL A 167 -15.06 -6.36 0.02
N SER A 168 -14.95 -5.41 -0.88
CA SER A 168 -13.72 -5.14 -1.63
C SER A 168 -13.40 -3.67 -1.68
N VAL A 169 -12.09 -3.37 -1.66
CA VAL A 169 -11.54 -2.03 -1.77
C VAL A 169 -10.52 -2.05 -2.91
N SER A 170 -10.68 -1.12 -3.85
CA SER A 170 -9.70 -0.75 -4.86
C SER A 170 -9.36 0.71 -4.66
N ALA A 171 -8.09 1.08 -4.53
CA ALA A 171 -7.72 2.48 -4.33
C ALA A 171 -6.31 2.76 -4.85
N THR A 172 -5.95 4.01 -5.08
CA THR A 172 -4.59 4.39 -5.50
C THR A 172 -3.74 4.69 -4.27
N ASP A 173 -2.59 4.02 -4.15
CA ASP A 173 -1.61 4.30 -3.09
C ASP A 173 -0.90 5.63 -3.37
N ASP A 174 -0.91 6.54 -2.40
CA ASP A 174 -0.36 7.89 -2.52
C ASP A 174 1.16 7.92 -2.75
N ASN A 175 1.90 6.94 -2.23
CA ASN A 175 3.37 6.92 -2.32
C ASN A 175 3.87 6.33 -3.64
N PHE A 176 3.18 5.31 -4.16
CA PHE A 176 3.57 4.61 -5.38
C PHE A 176 2.74 5.00 -6.60
N LEU A 177 1.65 5.76 -6.41
CA LEU A 177 0.68 6.16 -7.42
C LEU A 177 0.15 4.98 -8.26
N GLN A 178 0.03 3.82 -7.61
CA GLN A 178 -0.45 2.60 -8.22
C GLN A 178 -1.69 2.08 -7.51
N THR A 179 -2.56 1.40 -8.26
CA THR A 179 -3.79 0.84 -7.71
C THR A 179 -3.52 -0.41 -6.89
N VAL A 180 -4.15 -0.47 -5.72
CA VAL A 180 -4.05 -1.56 -4.76
C VAL A 180 -5.44 -2.12 -4.49
N TYR A 181 -5.49 -3.44 -4.30
CA TYR A 181 -6.73 -4.19 -4.19
C TYR A 181 -6.73 -5.05 -2.94
N ALA A 182 -7.85 -5.09 -2.23
CA ALA A 182 -8.09 -6.03 -1.16
C ALA A 182 -9.56 -6.42 -1.08
N ARG A 183 -9.83 -7.62 -0.58
CA ARG A 183 -11.19 -8.13 -0.38
C ARG A 183 -11.26 -9.01 0.86
N THR A 184 -12.46 -9.10 1.43
CA THR A 184 -12.77 -10.00 2.53
C THR A 184 -14.22 -10.47 2.42
N VAL A 185 -14.53 -11.58 3.09
CA VAL A 185 -15.88 -12.14 3.20
C VAL A 185 -16.13 -12.45 4.66
N TYR A 186 -17.21 -11.90 5.21
CA TYR A 186 -17.70 -12.19 6.56
C TYR A 186 -18.86 -13.17 6.46
N ARG A 187 -18.68 -14.39 6.98
CA ARG A 187 -19.79 -15.35 7.10
C ARG A 187 -20.65 -14.97 8.30
N PHE A 188 -21.81 -15.62 8.43
CA PHE A 188 -22.72 -15.40 9.56
C PHE A 188 -22.02 -15.48 10.94
N ASP A 189 -21.04 -16.35 11.14
CA ASP A 189 -20.28 -16.49 12.40
C ASP A 189 -19.33 -15.30 12.68
N ASP A 190 -18.91 -14.61 11.62
CA ASP A 190 -18.01 -13.46 11.69
C ASP A 190 -18.76 -12.15 11.96
N ILE A 191 -20.09 -12.17 11.94
CA ILE A 191 -20.94 -11.00 12.20
C ILE A 191 -21.28 -10.94 13.68
N LYS A 192 -20.78 -9.91 14.38
CA LYS A 192 -21.05 -9.69 15.80
C LYS A 192 -22.13 -8.63 16.01
N TRP A 193 -23.17 -8.99 16.75
CA TRP A 193 -24.27 -8.10 17.09
C TRP A 193 -24.02 -7.38 18.40
N ASN A 194 -24.49 -6.14 18.54
CA ASN A 194 -24.35 -5.33 19.77
C ASN A 194 -22.90 -5.17 20.23
N HIS A 195 -21.96 -5.10 19.29
CA HIS A 195 -20.56 -4.84 19.56
C HIS A 195 -20.13 -3.53 18.92
N ARG A 196 -19.11 -2.90 19.50
CA ARG A 196 -18.44 -1.73 18.94
C ARG A 196 -16.96 -1.99 18.81
N PHE A 197 -16.34 -1.48 17.76
CA PHE A 197 -14.90 -1.51 17.67
C PHE A 197 -14.23 -0.66 18.75
N VAL A 198 -13.16 -1.18 19.34
CA VAL A 198 -12.29 -0.40 20.25
C VAL A 198 -11.65 0.76 19.48
N ASP A 199 -11.43 1.88 20.17
CA ASP A 199 -10.72 3.03 19.60
C ASP A 199 -9.24 2.70 19.38
N VAL A 200 -8.77 3.01 18.18
CA VAL A 200 -7.42 2.71 17.69
C VAL A 200 -6.63 3.98 17.36
N LEU A 201 -7.28 5.14 17.36
CA LEU A 201 -6.62 6.40 17.08
C LEU A 201 -5.84 6.85 18.30
N MET A 202 -4.56 7.14 18.12
CA MET A 202 -3.66 7.64 19.15
C MET A 202 -2.89 8.84 18.63
N GLN A 203 -2.41 9.69 19.54
CA GLN A 203 -1.51 10.78 19.21
C GLN A 203 -0.12 10.47 19.76
N LYS A 204 0.90 10.48 18.90
CA LYS A 204 2.30 10.28 19.30
C LYS A 204 3.16 11.40 18.71
N GLY A 205 3.77 12.21 19.57
CA GLY A 205 4.65 13.31 19.14
C GLY A 205 3.97 14.32 18.22
N GLY A 206 2.70 14.67 18.50
CA GLY A 206 1.92 15.59 17.68
C GLY A 206 1.29 15.00 16.42
N ARG A 207 1.66 13.77 16.02
CA ARG A 207 1.08 13.07 14.86
C ARG A 207 -0.02 12.11 15.28
N GLN A 208 -1.08 12.03 14.48
CA GLN A 208 -2.07 10.96 14.60
C GLN A 208 -1.47 9.64 14.11
N CYS A 209 -1.72 8.57 14.85
CA CYS A 209 -1.23 7.22 14.61
C CYS A 209 -2.37 6.22 14.88
N VAL A 210 -2.33 5.07 14.21
CA VAL A 210 -3.29 3.98 14.43
C VAL A 210 -2.59 2.85 15.19
N ASP A 211 -3.17 2.40 16.30
CA ASP A 211 -2.71 1.20 17.01
C ASP A 211 -3.28 -0.06 16.36
N PHE A 212 -2.52 -0.65 15.43
CA PHE A 212 -2.93 -1.88 14.76
C PHE A 212 -3.04 -3.09 15.69
N ARG A 213 -2.46 -3.05 16.90
CA ARG A 213 -2.58 -4.15 17.88
C ARG A 213 -4.00 -4.32 18.39
N LYS A 214 -4.77 -3.22 18.45
CA LYS A 214 -6.17 -3.18 18.88
C LYS A 214 -7.15 -3.15 17.69
N PHE A 215 -6.65 -3.32 16.48
CA PHE A 215 -7.43 -3.11 15.25
C PHE A 215 -8.67 -4.00 15.17
N HIS A 216 -8.53 -5.24 15.63
CA HIS A 216 -9.56 -6.27 15.61
C HIS A 216 -10.37 -6.30 16.92
N ASP A 217 -9.99 -5.52 17.93
CA ASP A 217 -10.58 -5.60 19.27
C ASP A 217 -11.99 -5.03 19.28
N LEU A 218 -12.88 -5.75 19.97
CA LEU A 218 -14.29 -5.44 20.10
C LEU A 218 -14.65 -5.19 21.56
N CYS A 219 -15.67 -4.36 21.74
CA CYS A 219 -16.28 -4.05 23.02
C CYS A 219 -17.75 -4.45 22.94
N ASP A 220 -18.18 -5.33 23.86
CA ASP A 220 -19.58 -5.74 23.96
C ASP A 220 -20.40 -4.60 24.57
N LEU A 221 -21.43 -4.16 23.86
CA LEU A 221 -22.31 -3.08 24.33
C LEU A 221 -23.33 -3.56 25.34
N SER A 222 -23.49 -4.86 25.58
CA SER A 222 -24.34 -5.37 26.65
C SER A 222 -23.68 -5.22 28.04
N ASP A 223 -22.36 -5.07 28.10
CA ASP A 223 -21.59 -4.88 29.34
C ASP A 223 -21.52 -3.39 29.74
N PRO A 224 -22.09 -3.00 30.90
CA PRO A 224 -22.04 -1.62 31.39
C PRO A 224 -20.62 -1.07 31.60
N GLN A 225 -19.65 -1.90 32.00
CA GLN A 225 -18.26 -1.46 32.23
C GLN A 225 -17.56 -1.15 30.91
N ALA A 226 -17.85 -1.95 29.90
CA ALA A 226 -17.32 -1.81 28.56
C ALA A 226 -17.85 -0.52 27.88
N GLN A 227 -19.14 -0.20 28.09
CA GLN A 227 -19.72 1.09 27.67
C GLN A 227 -19.08 2.30 28.36
N ALA A 228 -18.82 2.23 29.68
CA ALA A 228 -18.20 3.32 30.43
C ALA A 228 -16.79 3.63 29.92
N THR A 229 -16.01 2.58 29.62
CA THR A 229 -14.64 2.68 29.09
C THR A 229 -14.61 3.33 27.68
N LEU A 230 -15.60 3.02 26.84
CA LEU A 230 -15.74 3.65 25.52
C LEU A 230 -16.03 5.15 25.63
N ARG A 231 -16.91 5.55 26.56
CA ARG A 231 -17.25 6.96 26.79
C ARG A 231 -16.05 7.75 27.32
N SER A 232 -15.27 7.18 28.24
CA SER A 232 -14.09 7.85 28.77
C SER A 232 -13.00 8.07 27.71
N ASN A 233 -12.83 7.11 26.79
CA ASN A 233 -11.84 7.22 25.72
C ASN A 233 -12.28 8.20 24.64
N SER A 234 -13.56 8.25 24.29
CA SER A 234 -14.11 9.24 23.34
C SER A 234 -13.88 10.67 23.80
N ASN A 235 -13.97 10.95 25.10
CA ASN A 235 -13.73 12.30 25.64
C ASN A 235 -12.25 12.71 25.62
N LYS A 236 -11.34 11.75 25.44
CA LYS A 236 -9.89 12.00 25.29
C LYS A 236 -9.43 12.01 23.83
N ALA A 237 -10.34 11.76 22.88
CA ALA A 237 -10.00 11.77 21.46
C ALA A 237 -9.58 13.18 21.04
N PRO A 238 -8.48 13.33 20.29
CA PRO A 238 -7.99 14.63 19.86
C PRO A 238 -9.03 15.33 18.97
N SER A 239 -9.35 16.59 19.28
CA SER A 239 -10.24 17.41 18.47
C SER A 239 -9.65 17.64 17.08
N LEU A 240 -10.46 17.46 16.03
CA LEU A 240 -10.09 17.80 14.64
C LEU A 240 -9.78 19.29 14.43
N VAL A 241 -10.10 20.14 15.42
CA VAL A 241 -9.77 21.56 15.47
C VAL A 241 -8.40 21.70 16.15
N GLY A 242 -7.33 21.44 15.40
CA GLY A 242 -5.96 21.57 15.88
C GLY A 242 -4.98 21.55 14.72
N ASN A 243 -4.70 22.75 14.19
CA ASN A 243 -3.66 23.13 13.22
C ASN A 243 -3.33 22.12 12.12
N GLY A 244 -3.78 22.44 10.90
CA GLY A 244 -3.13 22.10 9.62
C GLY A 244 -2.58 20.68 9.49
N LEU A 245 -3.24 19.86 8.67
CA LEU A 245 -2.59 18.76 7.96
C LEU A 245 -1.54 19.34 6.99
N GLU A 246 -0.45 19.91 7.52
CA GLU A 246 0.75 20.19 6.73
C GLU A 246 1.47 18.86 6.50
N ALA A 247 1.34 18.35 5.28
CA ALA A 247 2.31 17.42 4.73
C ALA A 247 3.65 18.18 4.64
N SER A 248 4.50 18.06 5.66
CA SER A 248 5.85 18.62 5.60
C SER A 248 6.70 17.73 4.69
N PRO A 249 7.36 18.30 3.65
CA PRO A 249 8.27 17.55 2.80
C PRO A 249 9.44 17.05 3.65
N GLN A 250 9.80 15.77 3.49
CA GLN A 250 10.98 15.19 4.15
C GLN A 250 12.21 16.06 3.85
N LYS A 251 12.77 16.64 4.91
CA LYS A 251 14.02 17.40 4.86
C LYS A 251 15.17 16.43 4.52
N PRO A 252 16.01 16.71 3.51
CA PRO A 252 17.17 15.86 3.23
C PRO A 252 18.13 15.90 4.43
N SER A 253 18.63 14.71 4.80
CA SER A 253 19.57 14.50 5.91
C SER A 253 20.82 15.37 5.75
N SER A 254 21.07 16.22 6.73
CA SER A 254 22.27 17.05 6.84
C SER A 254 23.50 16.19 7.15
N HIS A 255 24.38 15.99 6.16
CA HIS A 255 25.78 15.70 6.44
C HIS A 255 26.52 17.01 6.77
N SER A 256 27.30 16.94 7.84
CA SER A 256 28.13 17.99 8.45
C SER A 256 29.16 18.62 7.50
N PRO A 257 29.46 19.94 7.58
CA PRO A 257 30.52 20.56 6.81
C PRO A 257 31.86 20.52 7.55
N LEU A 258 32.90 20.00 6.89
CA LEU A 258 34.29 20.27 7.26
C LEU A 258 34.75 21.58 6.60
N GLY A 259 35.27 22.49 7.43
CA GLY A 259 36.51 23.24 7.20
C GLY A 259 36.67 24.09 5.93
N SER A 260 36.51 25.41 6.10
CA SER A 260 37.49 26.46 5.72
C SER A 260 38.30 26.28 4.42
N VAL A 261 38.16 27.24 3.49
CA VAL A 261 39.26 28.15 3.07
C VAL A 261 38.68 29.32 2.26
N ARG A 262 39.05 30.55 2.67
CA ARG A 262 38.83 31.83 1.97
C ARG A 262 39.48 31.84 0.59
N LYS A 263 38.85 32.50 -0.39
CA LYS A 263 39.45 33.63 -1.12
C LYS A 263 38.42 34.43 -1.91
N ARG A 264 38.61 35.76 -1.84
CA ARG A 264 37.90 36.84 -2.53
C ARG A 264 38.06 36.72 -4.04
N VAL A 265 37.10 37.25 -4.80
CA VAL A 265 37.28 38.36 -5.77
C VAL A 265 35.87 38.91 -6.04
N GLY A 266 35.69 40.21 -5.87
CA GLY A 266 34.46 40.90 -6.23
C GLY A 266 34.58 41.55 -7.60
N VAL A 267 33.46 41.72 -8.30
CA VAL A 267 33.25 42.83 -9.24
C VAL A 267 31.80 43.26 -9.18
N LEU A 268 31.64 44.53 -8.83
CA LEU A 268 30.48 45.40 -8.91
C LEU A 268 30.16 45.69 -10.39
N PHE A 269 28.90 45.68 -10.86
CA PHE A 269 28.45 46.69 -11.83
C PHE A 269 26.92 46.83 -11.93
N LYS A 270 26.48 47.92 -11.28
CA LYS A 270 25.42 48.88 -11.61
C LYS A 270 24.54 48.66 -12.86
N SER A 271 23.25 48.73 -12.59
CA SER A 271 22.14 49.12 -13.47
C SER A 271 22.36 50.41 -14.28
N ARG A 272 21.86 50.46 -15.51
CA ARG A 272 20.95 51.53 -16.00
C ARG A 272 20.27 51.18 -17.35
N PRO A 273 19.07 51.73 -17.64
CA PRO A 273 18.23 51.43 -18.81
C PRO A 273 18.32 52.50 -19.91
N ALA A 274 17.84 52.22 -21.14
CA ALA A 274 17.08 53.16 -22.00
C ALA A 274 16.73 52.56 -23.38
N MET A 275 15.59 53.03 -23.89
CA MET A 275 14.89 52.74 -25.15
C MET A 275 15.58 53.22 -26.46
N TYR A 276 14.95 52.77 -27.56
CA TYR A 276 14.88 53.31 -28.94
C TYR A 276 15.88 52.76 -29.96
N HIS A 277 15.40 51.84 -30.81
CA HIS A 277 14.92 52.16 -32.16
C HIS A 277 13.82 51.18 -32.57
#